data_AF-A0A0A8K7R9-F1
#
_entry.id   AF-A0A0A8K7R9-F1
#
_cell.length_a   1.000
_cell.length_b   1.000
_cell.length_c   1.000
_cell.angle_alpha   90.00
_cell.angle_beta   90.00
_cell.angle_gamma   90.00
#
_symmetry.space_group_name_H-M   'P 1'
#
loop_
_entity.id
_entity.type
_entity.pdbx_description
1 polymer ?
#
loop_
_entity_poly.entity_id
_entity_poly.type
_entity_poly.pdbx_seq_one_letter_code
_entity_poly.pdbx_strand_id
1 'polypeptide(L)' 'DVTSTNKRRQRTIFTEHQLHVLEQMFSRTHYPDVLVREEIARVIGLTEEKVEVSFVNL' A
#
# COMPACT_ATOMS: atom_id res chain seq x y z
N ASP A 1 33.09 8.80 -1.77
CA ASP A 1 31.91 9.49 -2.31
C ASP A 1 31.39 8.71 -3.52
N VAL A 2 30.56 7.70 -3.31
CA VAL A 2 29.88 6.86 -4.33
C VAL A 2 28.82 6.08 -3.53
N THR A 3 27.51 6.15 -3.69
CA THR A 3 26.63 6.77 -4.68
C THR A 3 25.31 7.01 -3.94
N SER A 4 24.73 8.20 -4.13
CA SER A 4 23.32 8.45 -3.86
C SER A 4 22.50 7.49 -4.71
N THR A 5 22.19 6.31 -4.17
CA THR A 5 21.20 5.41 -4.74
C THR A 5 19.89 6.14 -4.59
N ASN A 6 19.56 6.86 -5.66
CA ASN A 6 18.25 7.36 -5.97
C ASN A 6 17.33 6.14 -5.84
N LYS A 7 16.81 5.90 -4.62
CA LYS A 7 15.73 4.96 -4.34
C LYS A 7 14.52 5.54 -5.04
N ARG A 8 14.51 5.47 -6.37
CA ARG A 8 13.30 5.54 -7.18
C ARG A 8 12.41 4.50 -6.54
N ARG A 9 11.47 4.97 -5.70
CA ARG A 9 10.50 4.14 -4.98
C ARG A 9 10.00 3.14 -6.03
N GLN A 10 10.40 1.88 -5.90
CA GLN A 10 10.10 0.87 -6.91
C GLN A 10 8.58 0.93 -7.08
N ARG A 11 8.12 1.27 -8.29
CA ARG A 11 6.69 1.37 -8.58
C ARG A 11 6.10 0.03 -8.16
N THR A 12 5.30 0.04 -7.11
CA THR A 12 4.72 -1.20 -6.58
C THR A 12 3.65 -1.57 -7.59
N ILE A 13 3.96 -2.56 -8.43
CA ILE A 13 2.95 -3.16 -9.30
C ILE A 13 2.15 -4.09 -8.40
N PHE A 14 0.94 -3.65 -8.05
CA PHE A 14 0.03 -4.48 -7.29
C PHE A 14 -0.41 -5.66 -8.13
N THR A 15 -0.46 -6.84 -7.52
CA THR A 15 -1.10 -7.99 -8.17
C THR A 15 -2.62 -7.79 -8.15
N GLU A 16 -3.34 -8.51 -9.02
CA GLU A 16 -4.81 -8.47 -9.07
C GLU A 16 -5.45 -8.77 -7.71
N HIS A 17 -4.87 -9.70 -6.95
CA HIS A 17 -5.29 -10.00 -5.58
C HIS A 17 -5.12 -8.81 -4.64
N GLN A 18 -3.98 -8.10 -4.70
CA GLN A 18 -3.71 -6.94 -3.85
C GLN A 18 -4.66 -5.79 -4.18
N LEU A 19 -4.93 -5.56 -5.47
CA LEU A 19 -5.92 -4.58 -5.92
C LEU A 19 -7.32 -4.91 -5.39
N HIS A 20 -7.74 -6.17 -5.51
CA HIS A 20 -9.05 -6.59 -5.02
C HIS A 20 -9.24 -6.34 -3.52
N VAL A 21 -8.21 -6.63 -2.70
CA VAL A 21 -8.25 -6.34 -1.26
C VAL A 21 -8.29 -4.83 -0.99
N LEU A 22 -7.51 -4.04 -1.72
CA LEU A 22 -7.51 -2.58 -1.59
C LEU A 22 -8.87 -1.98 -1.98
N GLU A 23 -9.46 -2.41 -3.09
CA GLU A 23 -10.79 -1.98 -3.57
C GLU A 23 -11.90 -2.38 -2.58
N GLN A 24 -11.87 -3.62 -2.07
CA GLN A 24 -12.82 -4.07 -1.05
C GLN A 24 -12.72 -3.20 0.20
N MET A 25 -11.51 -2.89 0.66
CA MET A 25 -11.33 -2.06 1.85
C MET A 25 -11.72 -0.60 1.60
N PHE A 26 -11.38 -0.04 0.44
CA PHE A 26 -11.80 1.30 0.03
C PHE A 26 -13.32 1.43 -0.02
N SER A 27 -14.02 0.40 -0.51
CA SER A 27 -15.50 0.36 -0.51
C SER A 27 -16.12 0.38 0.89
N ARG A 28 -15.38 -0.07 1.91
CA ARG A 28 -15.83 -0.10 3.32
C ARG A 28 -15.46 1.17 4.08
N THR A 29 -14.25 1.68 3.85
CA THR A 29 -13.77 2.91 4.47
C THR A 29 -12.69 3.55 3.61
N HIS A 30 -12.84 4.84 3.33
CA HIS A 30 -11.85 5.64 2.61
C HIS A 30 -10.65 6.01 3.49
N TYR A 31 -10.80 5.90 4.82
CA TYR A 31 -9.79 6.26 5.80
C TYR A 31 -9.67 5.16 6.87
N PRO A 32 -9.08 4.00 6.55
CA PRO A 32 -8.77 2.98 7.53
C PRO A 32 -7.74 3.52 8.54
N ASP A 33 -7.96 3.22 9.82
CA ASP A 33 -7.02 3.55 10.90
C ASP A 33 -5.70 2.76 10.74
N VAL A 34 -4.63 3.22 11.41
CA VAL A 34 -3.28 2.63 11.34
C VAL A 34 -3.29 1.12 11.56
N LEU A 35 -4.03 0.65 12.57
CA LEU A 35 -4.13 -0.79 12.87
C LEU A 35 -4.73 -1.58 11.70
N VAL A 36 -5.76 -1.02 11.05
CA VAL A 36 -6.41 -1.65 9.90
C VAL A 36 -5.48 -1.66 8.70
N ARG A 37 -4.72 -0.57 8.48
CA ARG A 37 -3.73 -0.51 7.39
C ARG A 37 -2.58 -1.49 7.61
N GLU A 38 -2.11 -1.67 8.83
CA GLU A 38 -1.09 -2.67 9.18
C GLU A 38 -1.59 -4.09 8.94
N GLU A 39 -2.84 -4.38 9.29
CA GLU A 39 -3.44 -5.70 9.04
C GLU A 39 -3.57 -5.98 7.55
N ILE A 40 -4.08 -5.02 6.76
CA ILE A 40 -4.15 -5.13 5.30
C ILE A 40 -2.75 -5.34 4.74
N ALA A 41 -1.78 -4.50 5.12
CA ALA A 41 -0.40 -4.59 4.68
C ALA A 41 0.19 -5.98 4.95
N ARG A 42 -0.09 -6.57 6.12
CA ARG A 42 0.31 -7.94 6.46
C ARG A 42 -0.36 -8.98 5.55
N VAL A 43 -1.67 -8.84 5.28
CA VAL A 43 -2.43 -9.75 4.41
C VAL A 43 -1.90 -9.74 2.98
N ILE A 44 -1.62 -8.56 2.42
CA ILE A 44 -1.17 -8.41 1.03
C ILE A 44 0.36 -8.36 0.87
N GLY A 45 1.11 -8.54 1.96
CA GLY A 45 2.58 -8.56 1.96
C GLY A 45 3.22 -7.20 1.60
N LEU A 46 2.55 -6.10 1.92
CA LEU A 46 3.03 -4.75 1.72
C LEU A 46 3.42 -4.09 3.05
N THR A 47 3.95 -2.87 2.98
CA THR A 47 4.15 -2.01 4.16
C THR A 47 2.93 -1.10 4.33
N GLU A 48 2.68 -0.67 5.57
CA GLU A 48 1.59 0.25 5.91
C GLU A 48 1.68 1.55 5.08
N GLU A 49 2.88 2.14 4.92
CA GLU A 49 3.11 3.30 4.04
C GLU A 49 2.64 3.06 2.59
N LYS A 50 2.82 1.84 2.04
CA LYS A 50 2.35 1.53 0.68
C LYS A 50 0.83 1.41 0.61
N VAL A 51 0.21 0.90 1.67
CA VAL A 51 -1.25 0.87 1.79
C VAL A 51 -1.76 2.30 1.87
N GLU A 52 -1.23 3.15 2.75
CA GLU A 52 -1.60 4.56 2.88
C GLU A 52 -1.51 5.31 1.54
N VAL A 53 -0.37 5.23 0.85
CA VAL A 53 -0.19 5.87 -0.46
C VAL A 53 -1.17 5.31 -1.50
N SER A 54 -1.56 4.03 -1.42
CA SER A 54 -2.58 3.48 -2.30
C SER A 54 -3.96 4.08 -2.02
N PHE A 55 -4.35 4.22 -0.75
CA PHE A 55 -5.62 4.86 -0.36
C PHE A 55 -5.67 6.35 -0.70
N VAL A 56 -4.53 7.04 -0.80
CA VAL A 56 -4.45 8.44 -1.26
C VAL A 56 -4.48 8.56 -2.79
N ASN A 57 -4.11 7.50 -3.51
CA ASN A 57 -4.08 7.48 -4.99
C ASN A 57 -5.29 6.76 -5.63
N LEU A 58 -6.10 6.03 -4.85
CA LEU A 58 -7.41 5.51 -5.24
C LEU A 58 -8.48 6.59 -5.04
#